data_AF-A0A7K2QBZ3-F1
#
_entry.id   AF-A0A7K2QBZ3-F1
#
_cell.length_a   1.000
_cell.length_b   1.000
_cell.length_c   1.000
_cell.angle_alpha   90.00
_cell.angle_beta   90.00
_cell.angle_gamma   90.00
#
_symmetry.space_group_name_H-M   'P 1'
#
loop_
_entity.id
_entity.type
_entity.pdbx_description
1 polymer ?
#
loop_
_entity_poly.entity_id
_entity_poly.type
_entity_poly.pdbx_seq_one_letter_code
_entity_poly.pdbx_strand_id
1 'polypeptide(L)' 'MLGLPDHVSACLFDLDGVLTRTAKVHAAAWKEMFDDYLRQRAARDGSPFVPFDAVRDYDEYVDGRPREDGVRTFL' A
#
# COMPACT_ATOMS: atom_id res chain seq x y z
N MET A 1 -10.05 -24.85 11.09
CA MET A 1 -11.46 -24.47 11.35
C MET A 1 -11.46 -23.02 11.83
N LEU A 2 -12.34 -22.16 11.32
CA LEU A 2 -12.31 -20.70 11.58
C LEU A 2 -12.70 -20.29 13.02
N GLY A 3 -13.00 -21.25 13.90
CA GLY A 3 -13.36 -20.98 15.31
C GLY A 3 -14.73 -20.30 15.49
N LEU A 4 -15.60 -20.36 14.48
CA LEU A 4 -16.90 -19.70 14.49
C LEU A 4 -17.97 -20.52 15.23
N PRO A 5 -18.94 -19.88 15.88
CA PRO A 5 -20.08 -20.56 16.51
C PRO A 5 -20.93 -21.36 15.52
N ASP A 6 -21.56 -22.44 16.00
CA ASP A 6 -22.32 -23.41 15.19
C ASP A 6 -23.51 -22.81 14.40
N HIS A 7 -24.03 -21.66 14.82
CA HIS A 7 -25.16 -21.00 14.16
C HIS A 7 -24.74 -20.12 12.97
N VAL A 8 -23.44 -19.95 12.71
CA VAL A 8 -22.95 -19.19 11.56
C VAL A 8 -23.02 -20.06 10.30
N SER A 9 -23.91 -19.70 9.38
CA SER A 9 -24.14 -20.46 8.14
C SER A 9 -23.49 -19.85 6.89
N ALA A 10 -22.95 -18.63 6.98
CA ALA A 10 -22.31 -17.93 5.86
C ALA A 10 -21.15 -17.04 6.34
N CYS A 11 -20.13 -16.89 5.49
CA CYS A 11 -19.02 -15.96 5.67
C CYS A 11 -18.79 -15.21 4.34
N LEU A 12 -18.67 -13.88 4.42
CA LEU A 12 -18.26 -13.06 3.28
C LEU A 12 -16.79 -12.68 3.48
N PHE A 13 -15.96 -12.99 2.49
CA PHE A 13 -14.55 -12.63 2.48
C PHE A 13 -14.31 -11.65 1.35
N ASP A 14 -13.51 -10.62 1.65
CA ASP A 14 -12.90 -9.83 0.60
C ASP A 14 -11.81 -10.66 -0.11
N LEU A 15 -11.39 -10.21 -1.29
CA LEU A 15 -10.33 -10.85 -2.05
C LEU A 15 -8.96 -10.27 -1.67
N ASP A 16 -8.88 -8.94 -1.62
CA ASP A 16 -7.63 -8.21 -1.51
C ASP A 16 -7.07 -8.25 -0.10
N GLY A 17 -5.83 -8.70 0.04
CA GLY A 17 -5.18 -8.87 1.36
C GLY A 17 -5.78 -9.96 2.26
N VAL A 18 -6.97 -10.49 1.95
CA VAL A 18 -7.67 -11.53 2.72
C VAL A 18 -7.43 -12.92 2.12
N LEU A 19 -7.87 -13.14 0.88
CA LEU A 19 -7.67 -14.43 0.20
C LEU A 19 -6.40 -14.43 -0.66
N THR A 20 -5.98 -13.24 -1.11
CA THR A 20 -4.82 -13.06 -1.98
C THR A 20 -3.82 -12.10 -1.36
N ARG A 21 -2.53 -12.27 -1.69
CA ARG A 21 -1.46 -11.39 -1.23
C ARG A 21 -1.31 -10.15 -2.13
N THR A 22 -2.42 -9.57 -2.58
CA THR A 22 -2.43 -8.44 -3.52
C THR A 22 -1.82 -7.18 -2.93
N ALA A 23 -1.91 -6.96 -1.61
CA ALA A 23 -1.22 -5.86 -0.92
C ALA A 23 0.27 -5.75 -1.29
N LYS A 24 0.97 -6.89 -1.47
CA LYS A 24 2.38 -6.90 -1.91
C LYS A 24 2.58 -6.36 -3.32
N VAL A 25 1.64 -6.68 -4.22
CA VAL A 25 1.68 -6.22 -5.61
C VAL A 25 1.33 -4.73 -5.67
N HIS A 26 0.33 -4.29 -4.90
CA HIS A 26 0.00 -2.88 -4.75
C HIS A 26 1.18 -2.08 -4.21
N ALA A 27 1.81 -2.54 -3.13
CA ALA A 27 2.99 -1.90 -2.56
C ALA A 27 4.16 -1.79 -3.55
N ALA A 28 4.41 -2.84 -4.32
CA ALA A 28 5.45 -2.82 -5.36
C ALA A 28 5.16 -1.78 -6.45
N ALA A 29 3.91 -1.69 -6.92
CA ALA A 29 3.51 -0.71 -7.93
C ALA A 29 3.59 0.73 -7.42
N TRP A 30 3.18 0.98 -6.18
CA TRP A 30 3.32 2.29 -5.54
C TRP A 30 4.78 2.69 -5.36
N LYS A 31 5.63 1.74 -4.94
CA LYS A 31 7.06 1.98 -4.81
C LYS A 31 7.71 2.36 -6.13
N GLU A 32 7.40 1.65 -7.21
CA GLU A 32 7.92 1.97 -8.54
C GLU A 32 7.57 3.42 -8.93
N MET A 33 6.28 3.78 -8.83
CA MET A 33 5.81 5.11 -9.18
C MET A 33 6.42 6.22 -8.30
N PHE A 34 6.44 6.03 -6.97
CA PHE A 34 6.98 7.03 -6.05
C PHE A 34 8.49 7.17 -6.17
N ASP A 35 9.24 6.07 -6.28
CA ASP A 35 10.69 6.12 -6.41
C ASP A 35 11.10 6.92 -7.67
N ASP A 36 10.37 6.75 -8.78
CA ASP A 36 10.63 7.49 -10.01
C ASP A 36 10.37 8.98 -9.86
N TYR A 37 9.28 9.35 -9.18
CA TYR A 37 9.00 10.75 -8.85
C TYR A 37 10.05 11.35 -7.89
N LEU A 38 10.40 10.62 -6.83
CA LEU A 38 11.34 11.06 -5.80
C LEU A 38 12.76 11.23 -6.36
N ARG A 39 13.19 10.36 -7.29
CA ARG A 39 14.44 10.55 -8.04
C ARG A 39 14.46 11.86 -8.81
N GLN A 40 13.39 12.17 -9.53
CA GLN A 40 13.28 13.42 -10.31
C GLN A 40 13.23 14.65 -9.40
N ARG A 41 12.55 14.56 -8.25
CA ARG A 41 12.52 15.64 -7.25
C ARG A 41 13.90 15.86 -6.62
N ALA A 42 14.57 14.80 -6.19
CA ALA A 42 15.92 14.84 -5.62
C ALA A 42 16.93 15.49 -6.59
N ALA A 43 16.88 15.10 -7.87
CA ALA A 43 17.74 15.68 -8.91
C ALA A 43 17.48 17.19 -9.15
N ARG A 44 16.23 17.63 -9.05
CA ARG A 44 15.86 19.05 -9.22
C ARG A 44 16.27 19.90 -8.01
N ASP A 45 16.08 19.36 -6.82
CA ASP A 45 16.26 20.11 -5.56
C ASP A 45 17.69 19.98 -5.00
N GLY A 46 18.51 19.10 -5.58
CA GLY A 46 19.85 18.78 -5.08
C GLY A 46 19.83 18.01 -3.75
N SER A 47 18.69 17.45 -3.36
CA SER A 47 18.54 16.68 -2.13
C SER A 47 18.90 15.20 -2.32
N PRO A 48 19.24 14.46 -1.24
CA PRO A 48 19.43 13.01 -1.34
C PRO A 48 18.14 12.30 -1.75
N PHE A 49 18.26 11.33 -2.65
CA PHE A 49 17.17 10.41 -2.94
C PHE A 49 16.93 9.48 -1.75
N VAL A 50 15.70 9.49 -1.23
CA VAL A 50 15.20 8.53 -0.24
C VAL A 50 14.10 7.72 -0.91
N PRO A 51 14.25 6.39 -1.03
CA PRO A 51 13.23 5.55 -1.66
C PRO A 51 11.98 5.42 -0.78
N PHE A 52 10.83 5.23 -1.42
CA PHE A 52 9.59 4.83 -0.76
C PHE A 52 9.74 3.43 -0.16
N ASP A 53 9.38 3.27 1.11
CA ASP A 53 9.36 1.97 1.78
C ASP A 53 8.04 1.23 1.46
N ALA A 54 8.14 0.16 0.68
CA ALA A 54 6.98 -0.63 0.27
C ALA A 54 6.26 -1.35 1.42
N VAL A 55 6.81 -1.35 2.63
CA VAL A 55 6.15 -1.89 3.82
C VAL A 55 5.68 -0.73 4.68
N ARG A 56 6.60 0.03 5.26
CA ARG A 56 6.25 1.05 6.26
C ARG A 56 5.46 2.21 5.66
N ASP A 57 5.93 2.77 4.56
CA ASP A 57 5.31 3.95 3.98
C ASP A 57 4.01 3.57 3.24
N TYR A 58 3.94 2.35 2.69
CA TYR A 58 2.70 1.81 2.16
C TYR A 58 1.62 1.65 3.25
N ASP A 59 1.94 1.00 4.36
CA ASP A 59 1.00 0.78 5.46
C ASP A 59 0.56 2.11 6.13
N GLU A 60 1.47 3.07 6.27
CA GLU A 60 1.20 4.35 6.94
C GLU A 60 0.38 5.32 6.08
N TYR A 61 0.74 5.44 4.79
CA TYR A 61 0.25 6.52 3.94
C TYR A 61 -0.73 6.06 2.86
N VAL A 62 -0.74 4.79 2.45
CA VAL A 62 -1.47 4.34 1.26
C VAL A 62 -2.55 3.31 1.58
N ASP A 63 -2.24 2.31 2.40
CA ASP A 63 -3.15 1.19 2.64
C ASP A 63 -4.47 1.65 3.27
N GLY A 64 -5.57 1.09 2.77
CA GLY A 64 -6.93 1.43 3.22
C GLY A 64 -7.43 2.85 2.86
N ARG A 65 -6.64 3.67 2.14
CA ARG A 65 -7.05 5.03 1.73
C ARG A 65 -7.46 5.11 0.25
N PRO A 66 -8.35 6.05 -0.13
CA PRO A 66 -8.51 6.43 -1.53
C PRO A 66 -7.16 6.81 -2.14
N ARG A 67 -6.95 6.47 -3.42
CA ARG A 67 -5.65 6.66 -4.10
C ARG A 67 -5.16 8.11 -4.04
N GLU A 68 -6.07 9.07 -4.24
CA GLU A 68 -5.74 10.50 -4.16
C GLU A 68 -5.30 10.92 -2.76
N ASP A 69 -5.98 10.40 -1.73
CA ASP A 69 -5.63 10.69 -0.35
C ASP A 69 -4.28 10.07 0.02
N GLY A 70 -3.98 8.88 -0.51
CA GLY A 70 -2.68 8.24 -0.33
C GLY A 70 -1.52 9.06 -0.89
N VAL A 71 -1.67 9.59 -2.11
CA VAL A 71 -0.70 10.52 -2.71
C VAL A 71 -0.53 11.76 -1.85
N ARG A 72 -1.65 12.38 -1.43
CA ARG A 72 -1.63 13.62 -0.63
C ARG A 72 -1.01 13.43 0.75
N THR A 73 -1.15 12.24 1.33
CA THR A 73 -0.62 11.97 2.67
C THR A 73 0.89 11.68 2.62
N PHE A 74 1.39 11.07 1.54
CA PHE A 74 2.81 10.74 1.42
C PHE A 74 3.71 11.91 0.97
N LEU A 75 3.23 12.77 0.06
CA LEU A 75 4.06 13.81 -0.61
C LEU A 75 4.01 15.19 0.06
#